data_AF-R7UN59-F1
#
_entry.id   AF-R7UN59-F1
#
_cell.length_a   1.000
_cell.length_b   1.000
_cell.length_c   1.000
_cell.angle_alpha   90.00
_cell.angle_beta   90.00
_cell.angle_gamma   90.00
#
_symmetry.space_group_name_H-M   'P 1'
#
loop_
_entity.id
_entity.type
_entity.pdbx_description
1 polymer ?
#
loop_
_entity_poly.entity_id
_entity_poly.type
_entity_poly.pdbx_seq_one_letter_code
_entity_poly.pdbx_strand_id
1 'polypeptide(L)'
;MSISRVYIVDHVLRTHPDSPQRNTLKTNIATYNKILKKTIRQAKALHYNNIFTQAHNNPKDTWKAINNTLNRNTKTDTNIEYLIDNDRKITAPKEIADHLNTFFTNIGHKIASQIPPSDTTIDTYLQPINAPPFDFHPITQTDIDQIIHKLKPQHSTGHDDINIILIKTLHRELCQPTK
;
A
#
# COMPACT_ATOMS: atom_id res chain seq x y z
N MET A 1 -32.09 -1.67 -15.30
CA MET A 1 -32.63 -1.92 -13.94
C MET A 1 -33.34 -0.71 -13.30
N SER A 2 -33.15 0.54 -13.77
CA SER A 2 -33.87 1.72 -13.23
C SER A 2 -35.36 1.80 -13.58
N ILE A 3 -35.77 1.30 -14.75
CA ILE A 3 -37.13 1.50 -15.28
C ILE A 3 -38.18 0.72 -14.46
N SER A 4 -37.87 -0.52 -14.08
CA SER A 4 -38.79 -1.39 -13.31
C SER A 4 -39.08 -0.85 -11.90
N ARG A 5 -38.10 -0.18 -11.26
CA ARG A 5 -38.27 0.38 -9.90
C ARG A 5 -39.20 1.61 -9.91
N VAL A 6 -39.09 2.45 -10.94
CA VAL A 6 -39.95 3.62 -11.12
C VAL A 6 -41.40 3.19 -11.34
N TYR A 7 -41.62 2.20 -12.21
CA TYR A 7 -42.95 1.65 -12.49
C TYR A 7 -43.63 1.04 -11.26
N ILE A 8 -42.89 0.29 -10.43
CA ILE A 8 -43.45 -0.36 -9.25
C ILE A 8 -43.82 0.66 -8.16
N VAL A 9 -43.01 1.71 -7.97
CA VAL A 9 -43.32 2.78 -7.01
C VAL A 9 -44.52 3.61 -7.47
N ASP A 10 -44.61 3.91 -8.76
CA ASP A 10 -45.75 4.58 -9.39
C ASP A 10 -47.06 3.78 -9.23
N HIS A 11 -46.99 2.45 -9.37
CA HIS A 11 -48.15 1.58 -9.19
C HIS A 11 -48.65 1.54 -7.73
N VAL A 12 -47.74 1.60 -6.74
CA VAL A 12 -48.09 1.71 -5.31
C VAL A 12 -48.82 3.02 -5.02
N LEU A 13 -48.36 4.13 -5.61
CA LEU A 13 -48.95 5.46 -5.41
C LEU A 13 -50.38 5.56 -5.97
N ARG A 14 -50.69 4.78 -7.02
CA ARG A 14 -52.03 4.69 -7.62
C ARG A 14 -53.04 3.82 -6.85
N THR A 15 -52.61 3.03 -5.86
CA THR A 15 -53.53 2.19 -5.05
C THR A 15 -54.15 2.95 -3.88
N HIS A 16 -55.44 2.69 -3.58
CA HIS A 16 -56.16 3.38 -2.49
C HIS A 16 -55.43 3.23 -1.12
N PRO A 17 -55.42 4.27 -0.27
CA PRO A 17 -54.62 4.29 0.98
C PRO A 17 -54.92 3.14 1.95
N ASP A 18 -56.18 2.73 2.08
CA ASP A 18 -56.65 1.74 3.05
C ASP A 18 -56.85 0.34 2.45
N SER A 19 -56.40 0.14 1.22
CA SER A 19 -56.45 -1.18 0.58
C SER A 19 -55.45 -2.14 1.24
N PRO A 20 -55.87 -3.36 1.62
CA PRO A 20 -54.96 -4.42 2.07
C PRO A 20 -53.85 -4.72 1.07
N GLN A 21 -54.13 -4.56 -0.24
CA GLN A 21 -53.15 -4.77 -1.31
C GLN A 21 -51.99 -3.75 -1.26
N ARG A 22 -52.24 -2.51 -0.82
CA ARG A 22 -51.20 -1.47 -0.70
C ARG A 22 -50.16 -1.82 0.35
N ASN A 23 -50.60 -2.36 1.49
CA ASN A 23 -49.69 -2.78 2.58
C ASN A 23 -48.84 -3.97 2.17
N THR A 24 -49.42 -4.97 1.51
CA THR A 24 -48.68 -6.11 0.94
C THR A 24 -47.61 -5.64 -0.06
N LEU A 25 -47.97 -4.71 -0.96
CA LEU A 25 -47.03 -4.19 -1.96
C LEU A 25 -45.87 -3.40 -1.34
N LYS A 26 -46.14 -2.57 -0.32
CA LYS A 26 -45.09 -1.89 0.46
C LYS A 26 -44.12 -2.88 1.12
N THR A 27 -44.65 -3.92 1.77
CA THR A 27 -43.83 -4.96 2.42
C THR A 27 -42.98 -5.72 1.42
N ASN A 28 -43.53 -6.06 0.25
CA ASN A 28 -42.80 -6.73 -0.83
C ASN A 28 -41.65 -5.87 -1.36
N ILE A 29 -41.88 -4.57 -1.58
CA ILE A 29 -40.84 -3.63 -2.02
C ILE A 29 -39.73 -3.47 -0.97
N ALA A 30 -40.11 -3.34 0.31
CA ALA A 30 -39.15 -3.25 1.40
C ALA A 30 -38.27 -4.51 1.46
N THR A 31 -38.89 -5.69 1.33
CA THR A 31 -38.22 -6.99 1.32
C THR A 31 -37.28 -7.12 0.12
N TYR A 32 -37.75 -6.79 -1.08
CA TYR A 32 -36.93 -6.80 -2.30
C TYR A 32 -35.73 -5.86 -2.18
N ASN A 33 -35.92 -4.63 -1.70
CA ASN A 33 -34.83 -3.69 -1.49
C ASN A 33 -33.81 -4.19 -0.47
N LYS A 34 -34.26 -4.87 0.60
CA LYS A 34 -33.38 -5.49 1.60
C LYS A 34 -32.54 -6.60 0.96
N ILE A 35 -33.16 -7.47 0.17
CA ILE A 35 -32.47 -8.53 -0.58
C ILE A 35 -31.47 -7.91 -1.56
N LEU A 36 -31.90 -6.98 -2.39
CA LEU A 36 -31.06 -6.34 -3.39
C LEU A 36 -29.83 -5.65 -2.77
N LYS A 37 -30.02 -4.87 -1.69
CA LYS A 37 -28.92 -4.25 -0.96
C LYS A 37 -27.94 -5.30 -0.41
N LYS A 38 -28.46 -6.39 0.15
CA LYS A 38 -27.64 -7.51 0.65
C LYS A 38 -26.84 -8.15 -0.49
N THR A 39 -27.49 -8.46 -1.61
CA THR A 39 -26.86 -9.06 -2.79
C THR A 39 -25.76 -8.16 -3.36
N ILE A 40 -26.01 -6.85 -3.49
CA ILE A 40 -25.00 -5.89 -3.95
C ILE A 40 -23.80 -5.86 -3.00
N ARG A 41 -24.03 -5.85 -1.68
CA ARG A 41 -22.96 -5.87 -0.68
C ARG A 41 -22.13 -7.15 -0.77
N GLN A 42 -22.78 -8.30 -0.91
CA GLN A 42 -22.12 -9.60 -1.05
C GLN A 42 -21.30 -9.67 -2.35
N ALA A 43 -21.86 -9.22 -3.47
CA ALA A 43 -21.17 -9.17 -4.75
C ALA A 43 -19.91 -8.28 -4.70
N LYS A 44 -20.00 -7.10 -4.07
CA LYS A 44 -18.84 -6.22 -3.85
C LYS A 44 -17.76 -6.88 -2.98
N ALA A 45 -18.16 -7.49 -1.87
CA ALA A 45 -17.22 -8.17 -0.99
C ALA A 45 -16.50 -9.33 -1.72
N LEU A 46 -17.24 -10.15 -2.46
CA LEU A 46 -16.69 -11.26 -3.24
C LEU A 46 -15.71 -10.75 -4.32
N HIS A 47 -16.09 -9.69 -5.04
CA HIS A 47 -15.27 -9.09 -6.07
C HIS A 47 -13.89 -8.63 -5.54
N TYR A 48 -13.88 -7.83 -4.47
CA TYR A 48 -12.62 -7.36 -3.89
C TYR A 48 -11.83 -8.48 -3.23
N ASN A 49 -12.49 -9.45 -2.59
CA ASN A 49 -11.80 -10.61 -2.04
C ASN A 49 -11.05 -11.39 -3.14
N ASN A 50 -11.68 -11.59 -4.30
CA ASN A 50 -11.04 -12.27 -5.43
C ASN A 50 -9.81 -11.49 -5.94
N ILE A 51 -9.92 -10.16 -6.07
CA ILE A 51 -8.79 -9.30 -6.48
C ILE A 51 -7.61 -9.44 -5.51
N PHE A 52 -7.85 -9.38 -4.20
CA PHE A 52 -6.78 -9.47 -3.20
C PHE A 52 -6.24 -10.89 -3.04
N THR A 53 -7.08 -11.92 -3.23
CA THR A 53 -6.63 -13.33 -3.22
C THR A 53 -5.64 -13.59 -4.36
N GLN A 54 -5.94 -13.09 -5.56
CA GLN A 54 -5.05 -13.22 -6.72
C GLN A 54 -3.72 -12.48 -6.51
N ALA A 55 -3.72 -11.39 -5.75
CA ALA A 55 -2.54 -10.57 -5.51
C ALA A 55 -1.67 -11.02 -4.31
N HIS A 56 -2.10 -12.00 -3.51
CA HIS A 56 -1.57 -12.24 -2.15
C HIS A 56 -0.05 -12.51 -2.06
N ASN A 57 0.57 -13.04 -3.12
CA ASN A 57 2.02 -13.33 -3.18
C ASN A 57 2.81 -12.33 -4.02
N ASN A 58 2.16 -11.28 -4.52
CA ASN A 58 2.81 -10.26 -5.33
C ASN A 58 2.53 -8.87 -4.74
N PRO A 59 3.50 -8.29 -4.00
CA PRO A 59 3.36 -6.95 -3.44
C PRO A 59 3.02 -5.88 -4.49
N LYS A 60 3.55 -6.01 -5.71
CA LYS A 60 3.27 -5.07 -6.81
C LYS A 60 1.80 -5.13 -7.23
N ASP A 61 1.25 -6.33 -7.38
CA ASP A 61 -0.16 -6.52 -7.75
C ASP A 61 -1.10 -6.13 -6.62
N THR A 62 -0.70 -6.36 -5.36
CA THR A 62 -1.44 -5.92 -4.17
C THR A 62 -1.55 -4.39 -4.16
N TRP A 63 -0.44 -3.68 -4.37
CA TRP A 63 -0.44 -2.22 -4.47
C TRP A 63 -1.27 -1.71 -5.64
N LYS A 64 -1.24 -2.40 -6.79
CA LYS A 64 -2.10 -2.08 -7.94
C LYS A 64 -3.59 -2.22 -7.59
N ALA A 65 -3.96 -3.30 -6.90
CA ALA A 65 -5.32 -3.51 -6.41
C ALA A 65 -5.77 -2.39 -5.47
N ILE A 66 -4.95 -2.01 -4.49
CA ILE A 66 -5.22 -0.90 -3.55
C ILE A 66 -5.41 0.42 -4.31
N ASN A 67 -4.51 0.75 -5.24
CA ASN A 67 -4.60 2.00 -5.98
C ASN A 67 -5.86 2.08 -6.85
N ASN A 68 -6.25 0.95 -7.46
CA ASN A 68 -7.49 0.85 -8.21
C ASN A 68 -8.73 0.97 -7.32
N THR A 69 -8.74 0.36 -6.13
CA THR A 69 -9.89 0.46 -5.20
C THR A 69 -10.07 1.86 -4.65
N LEU A 70 -8.95 2.56 -4.38
CA LEU A 70 -8.94 3.94 -3.90
C LEU A 70 -9.09 4.99 -5.02
N ASN A 71 -9.21 4.55 -6.29
CA ASN A 71 -9.25 5.42 -7.47
C ASN A 71 -8.08 6.43 -7.52
N ARG A 72 -6.90 6.02 -7.05
CA ARG A 72 -5.67 6.83 -6.99
C ARG A 72 -4.96 6.95 -8.34
N ASN A 73 -5.57 6.47 -9.43
CA ASN A 73 -5.01 6.53 -10.78
C ASN A 73 -5.14 7.91 -11.43
N THR A 74 -5.57 8.93 -10.68
CA THR A 74 -5.50 10.31 -11.13
C THR A 74 -4.05 10.75 -11.03
N LYS A 75 -3.41 10.96 -12.18
CA LYS A 75 -2.21 11.79 -12.26
C LYS A 75 -2.64 13.18 -11.81
N THR A 76 -2.54 13.45 -10.52
CA THR A 76 -2.55 14.82 -10.03
C THR A 76 -1.20 15.37 -10.46
N ASP A 77 -1.23 16.42 -11.27
CA ASP A 77 -0.02 17.12 -11.66
C ASP A 77 0.51 17.75 -10.38
N THR A 78 1.48 17.10 -9.72
CA THR A 78 2.01 17.52 -8.41
C THR A 78 3.02 18.65 -8.59
N ASN A 79 2.71 19.63 -9.45
CA ASN A 79 3.50 20.83 -9.55
C ASN A 79 3.11 21.77 -8.42
N ILE A 80 4.10 22.16 -7.62
CA ILE A 80 3.93 23.22 -6.62
C ILE A 80 3.79 24.53 -7.40
N GLU A 81 2.58 25.08 -7.44
CA GLU A 81 2.31 26.35 -8.12
C GLU A 81 3.02 27.53 -7.45
N TYR A 82 3.08 27.52 -6.12
CA TYR A 82 3.77 28.53 -5.33
C TYR A 82 4.02 28.06 -3.88
N LEU A 83 4.94 28.74 -3.21
CA LEU A 83 5.12 28.72 -1.76
C LEU A 83 4.75 30.08 -1.16
N ILE A 84 4.37 30.10 0.11
CA ILE A 84 4.26 31.33 0.91
C ILE A 84 5.31 31.24 2.00
N ASP A 85 6.22 32.21 2.05
CA ASP A 85 7.18 32.39 3.13
C ASP A 85 7.13 33.85 3.61
N ASN A 86 6.87 34.07 4.90
CA ASN A 86 6.74 35.40 5.52
C ASN A 86 5.89 36.38 4.67
N ASP A 87 4.69 35.96 4.28
CA ASP A 87 3.75 36.70 3.41
C ASP A 87 4.23 36.99 1.97
N ARG A 88 5.40 36.48 1.56
CA ARG A 88 5.88 36.53 0.18
C ARG A 88 5.45 35.28 -0.59
N LYS A 89 4.79 35.49 -1.73
CA LYS A 89 4.47 34.44 -2.69
C LYS A 89 5.68 34.15 -3.58
N ILE A 90 6.16 32.91 -3.58
CA ILE A 90 7.28 32.43 -4.40
C ILE A 90 6.71 31.51 -5.48
N THR A 91 6.86 31.88 -6.75
CA THR A 91 6.27 31.14 -7.90
C THR A 91 7.33 30.57 -8.84
N ALA A 92 8.57 31.04 -8.78
CA ALA A 92 9.63 30.62 -9.70
C ALA A 92 10.15 29.22 -9.31
N PRO A 93 10.19 28.23 -10.23
CA PRO A 93 10.55 26.85 -9.88
C PRO A 93 11.92 26.69 -9.21
N LYS A 94 12.92 27.46 -9.66
CA LYS A 94 14.25 27.45 -9.04
C LYS A 94 14.22 28.00 -7.62
N GLU A 95 13.54 29.13 -7.41
CA GLU A 95 13.40 29.72 -6.07
C GLU A 95 12.63 28.78 -5.12
N ILE A 96 11.60 28.09 -5.62
CA ILE A 96 10.87 27.06 -4.86
C ILE A 96 11.83 25.94 -4.43
N ALA A 97 12.62 25.40 -5.35
CA ALA A 97 13.58 24.33 -5.05
C ALA A 97 14.65 24.77 -4.04
N ASP A 98 15.22 25.97 -4.24
CA ASP A 98 16.22 26.53 -3.33
C ASP A 98 15.64 26.78 -1.93
N HIS A 99 14.40 27.24 -1.85
CA HIS A 99 13.70 27.45 -0.59
C HIS A 99 13.42 26.14 0.14
N LEU A 100 12.92 25.10 -0.55
CA LEU A 100 12.70 23.78 0.05
C LEU A 100 14.01 23.14 0.51
N ASN A 101 15.07 23.22 -0.29
CA ASN A 101 16.40 22.72 0.09
C ASN A 101 16.90 23.43 1.36
N THR A 102 16.79 24.75 1.42
CA THR A 102 17.18 25.53 2.59
C THR A 102 16.33 25.17 3.80
N PHE A 103 15.02 25.00 3.64
CA PHE A 103 14.12 24.64 4.73
C PHE A 103 14.48 23.26 5.31
N PHE A 104 14.53 22.22 4.46
CA PHE A 104 14.72 20.85 4.94
C PHE A 104 16.13 20.55 5.44
N THR A 105 17.16 21.25 4.95
CA THR A 105 18.52 21.13 5.50
C THR A 105 18.65 21.79 6.87
N ASN A 106 17.91 22.88 7.13
CA ASN A 106 18.07 23.67 8.37
C ASN A 106 17.03 23.36 9.46
N ILE A 107 15.86 22.81 9.11
CA ILE A 107 14.78 22.59 10.09
C ILE A 107 15.21 21.66 11.23
N GLY A 108 16.04 20.65 10.94
CA GLY A 108 16.60 19.76 11.95
C GLY A 108 17.43 20.49 12.99
N HIS A 109 18.36 21.35 12.55
CA HIS A 109 19.17 22.19 13.45
C HIS A 109 18.32 23.17 14.25
N LYS A 110 17.33 23.81 13.60
CA LYS A 110 16.42 24.74 14.25
C LYS A 110 15.61 24.07 15.37
N ILE A 111 15.02 22.90 15.08
CA ILE A 111 14.25 22.15 16.09
C ILE A 111 15.18 21.68 17.20
N ALA A 112 16.34 21.10 16.88
CA ALA A 112 17.31 20.63 17.88
C ALA A 112 17.73 21.74 18.85
N SER A 113 17.94 22.97 18.35
CA SER A 113 18.31 24.13 19.19
C SER A 113 17.21 24.57 20.17
N GLN A 114 15.95 24.19 19.92
CA GLN A 114 14.81 24.50 20.78
C GLN A 114 14.50 23.39 21.79
N ILE A 115 15.14 22.23 21.68
CA ILE A 115 15.00 21.15 22.65
C ILE A 115 15.74 21.59 23.91
N PRO A 116 15.05 21.70 25.07
CA PRO A 116 15.71 22.06 26.32
C PRO A 116 16.73 20.98 26.70
N PRO A 117 17.87 21.36 27.30
CA PRO A 117 18.81 20.37 27.82
C PRO A 117 18.10 19.52 28.88
N SER A 118 18.34 18.21 28.84
CA SER A 118 17.79 17.26 29.79
C SER A 118 18.92 16.56 30.51
N ASP A 119 18.80 16.43 31.83
CA ASP A 119 19.76 15.68 32.66
C ASP A 119 19.54 14.16 32.59
N THR A 120 18.45 13.72 31.93
CA THR A 120 18.19 12.30 31.68
C THR A 120 19.01 11.78 30.51
N THR A 121 19.80 10.73 30.75
CA THR A 121 20.51 10.00 29.70
C THR A 121 19.56 9.09 28.93
N ILE A 122 19.93 8.73 27.69
CA ILE A 122 19.15 7.82 26.83
C ILE A 122 18.85 6.50 27.57
N ASP A 123 19.77 6.04 28.42
CA ASP A 123 19.64 4.81 29.22
C ASP A 123 18.42 4.81 30.13
N THR A 124 17.95 5.98 30.57
CA THR A 124 16.73 6.08 31.39
C THR A 124 15.45 5.72 30.63
N TYR A 125 15.46 5.80 29.29
CA TYR A 125 14.35 5.42 28.43
C TYR A 125 14.52 4.03 27.80
N LEU A 126 15.74 3.48 27.82
CA LEU A 126 16.00 2.14 27.34
C LEU A 126 15.56 1.15 28.42
N GLN A 127 14.52 0.37 28.10
CA GLN A 127 14.23 -0.80 28.91
C GLN A 127 15.33 -1.85 28.72
N PRO A 128 15.62 -2.68 29.75
CA PRO A 128 16.50 -3.83 29.59
C PRO A 128 16.04 -4.63 28.37
N ILE A 129 16.95 -4.82 27.42
CA ILE A 129 16.67 -5.61 26.22
C ILE A 129 16.49 -7.07 26.68
N ASN A 130 15.24 -7.48 26.85
CA ASN A 130 14.85 -8.88 27.04
C ASN A 130 14.70 -9.58 25.68
N ALA A 131 15.49 -9.19 24.68
CA ALA A 131 15.54 -9.90 23.41
C ALA A 131 16.47 -11.12 23.58
N PRO A 132 16.15 -12.26 22.95
CA PRO A 132 17.11 -13.34 22.84
C PRO A 132 18.39 -12.80 22.19
N PRO A 133 19.57 -13.32 22.57
CA PRO A 133 20.82 -12.92 21.92
C PRO A 133 20.66 -13.09 20.42
N PHE A 134 20.99 -12.03 19.68
CA PHE A 134 21.06 -12.11 18.24
C PHE A 134 22.22 -13.05 17.90
N ASP A 135 21.87 -14.21 17.35
CA ASP A 135 22.83 -15.24 17.01
C ASP A 135 22.85 -15.48 15.50
N PHE A 136 24.06 -15.57 14.96
CA PHE A 136 24.26 -15.91 13.56
C PHE A 136 24.23 -17.42 13.43
N HIS A 137 23.26 -17.94 12.67
CA HIS A 137 23.27 -19.35 12.32
C HIS A 137 24.43 -19.61 11.36
N PRO A 138 25.29 -20.61 11.62
CA PRO A 138 26.34 -20.98 10.69
C PRO A 138 25.75 -21.31 9.32
N ILE A 139 26.27 -20.68 8.28
CA ILE A 139 25.86 -20.94 6.91
C ILE A 139 26.37 -22.31 6.52
N THR A 140 25.46 -23.18 6.06
CA THR A 140 25.82 -24.52 5.60
C THR A 140 26.05 -24.54 4.09
N GLN A 141 26.75 -25.57 3.63
CA GLN A 141 26.90 -25.86 2.21
C GLN A 141 25.55 -25.92 1.46
N THR A 142 24.52 -26.47 2.11
CA THR A 142 23.18 -26.57 1.54
C THR A 142 22.52 -25.20 1.37
N ASP A 143 22.75 -24.28 2.30
CA ASP A 143 22.20 -22.92 2.21
C ASP A 143 22.77 -22.18 0.99
N ILE A 144 24.10 -22.28 0.78
CA ILE A 144 24.78 -21.69 -0.37
C ILE A 144 24.25 -22.30 -1.67
N ASP A 145 24.12 -23.63 -1.73
CA ASP A 145 23.63 -24.33 -2.92
C ASP A 145 22.20 -23.91 -3.29
N GLN A 146 21.32 -23.82 -2.29
CA GLN A 146 19.95 -23.34 -2.49
C GLN A 146 19.90 -21.90 -2.99
N ILE A 147 20.74 -21.02 -2.44
CA ILE A 147 20.82 -19.62 -2.88
C ILE A 147 21.27 -19.55 -4.34
N ILE A 148 22.35 -20.25 -4.71
CA ILE A 148 22.87 -20.26 -6.08
C ILE A 148 21.82 -20.80 -7.06
N HIS A 149 21.06 -21.83 -6.68
CA HIS A 149 19.97 -22.35 -7.51
C HIS A 149 18.83 -21.34 -7.72
N LYS A 150 18.47 -20.57 -6.69
CA LYS A 150 17.43 -19.53 -6.77
C LYS A 150 17.81 -18.32 -7.62
N LEU A 151 19.11 -18.07 -7.86
CA LEU A 151 19.53 -16.98 -8.73
C LEU A 151 18.97 -17.14 -10.14
N LYS A 152 18.45 -16.06 -10.74
CA LYS A 152 18.00 -16.07 -12.14
C LYS A 152 19.22 -16.04 -13.06
N PRO A 153 19.37 -16.98 -14.03
CA PRO A 153 20.46 -16.93 -14.99
C PRO A 153 20.48 -15.60 -15.76
N GLN A 154 21.64 -14.96 -15.82
CA GLN A 154 21.83 -13.68 -16.49
C GLN A 154 23.26 -13.54 -17.00
N HIS A 155 23.42 -12.96 -18.20
CA HIS A 155 24.72 -12.75 -18.86
C HIS A 155 25.38 -11.42 -18.51
N SER A 156 24.62 -10.43 -18.03
CA SER A 156 25.20 -9.16 -17.60
C SER A 156 26.02 -9.34 -16.33
N THR A 157 27.05 -8.52 -16.19
CA THR A 157 27.99 -8.52 -15.06
C THR A 157 27.80 -7.29 -14.18
N GLY A 158 28.28 -7.39 -12.94
CA GLY A 158 28.42 -6.25 -12.03
C GLY A 158 29.74 -5.53 -12.22
N HIS A 159 30.20 -4.81 -11.19
CA HIS A 159 31.51 -4.14 -11.21
C HIS A 159 32.70 -5.13 -11.19
N ASP A 160 32.45 -6.38 -10.82
CA ASP A 160 33.43 -7.47 -10.72
C ASP A 160 33.57 -8.29 -12.02
N ASP A 161 32.82 -7.95 -13.07
CA ASP A 161 32.79 -8.68 -14.35
C ASP A 161 32.44 -10.19 -14.25
N ILE A 162 31.79 -10.60 -13.16
CA ILE A 162 31.33 -11.99 -12.94
C ILE A 162 29.83 -12.07 -13.27
N ASN A 163 29.45 -13.02 -14.13
CA ASN A 163 28.03 -13.25 -14.46
C ASN A 163 27.44 -14.41 -13.65
N ILE A 164 26.11 -14.42 -13.50
CA ILE A 164 25.40 -15.40 -12.68
C ILE A 164 25.51 -16.82 -13.27
N ILE A 165 25.69 -16.94 -14.58
CA ILE A 165 25.87 -18.23 -15.25
C ILE A 165 27.17 -18.89 -14.78
N LEU A 166 28.27 -18.13 -14.72
CA LEU A 166 29.56 -18.60 -14.20
C LEU A 166 29.44 -19.04 -12.74
N ILE A 167 28.76 -18.26 -11.89
CA ILE A 167 28.50 -18.62 -10.49
C ILE A 167 27.76 -19.96 -10.38
N LYS A 168 26.73 -20.17 -11.20
CA LYS A 168 26.00 -21.46 -11.24
C LYS A 168 26.86 -22.61 -11.74
N THR A 169 27.72 -22.38 -12.72
CA THR A 169 28.67 -23.39 -13.21
C THR A 169 29.65 -23.79 -12.12
N LEU A 170 30.16 -22.83 -11.35
CA LEU A 170 31.13 -23.03 -10.28
C LEU A 170 30.49 -23.42 -8.93
N HIS A 171 29.17 -23.63 -8.85
CA HIS A 171 28.46 -23.83 -7.57
C HIS A 171 29.11 -24.92 -6.70
N ARG A 172 29.56 -26.03 -7.31
CA ARG A 172 30.16 -27.15 -6.56
C ARG A 172 31.37 -26.71 -5.76
N GLU A 173 32.23 -25.87 -6.34
CA GLU A 173 33.45 -25.37 -5.69
C GLU A 173 33.12 -24.25 -4.70
N LEU A 174 32.17 -23.37 -5.04
CA LEU A 174 31.73 -22.27 -4.17
C LEU A 174 30.99 -22.74 -2.92
N CYS A 175 30.35 -23.91 -2.99
CA CYS A 175 29.63 -24.53 -1.90
C CYS A 175 30.57 -25.24 -0.90
N GLN A 176 31.84 -25.47 -1.24
CA GLN A 176 32.79 -26.11 -0.32
C GLN A 176 33.41 -25.07 0.63
N PRO A 177 33.63 -25.41 1.92
CA PRO A 177 34.39 -24.55 2.81
C PRO A 177 35.82 -24.35 2.30
N THR A 178 36.30 -23.12 2.27
CA THR A 178 37.71 -22.84 2.02
C THR A 178 38.56 -23.46 3.12
N LYS A 179 39.58 -24.24 2.73
CA LYS A 179 40.57 -24.81 3.64
C LYS A 179 41.39 -23.74 4.36
#